data_AF-A0A954GYR5-F1
#
_entry.id   AF-A0A954GYR5-F1
#
_cell.length_a   1.000
_cell.length_b   1.000
_cell.length_c   1.000
_cell.angle_alpha   90.00
_cell.angle_beta   90.00
_cell.angle_gamma   90.00
#
_symmetry.space_group_name_H-M   'P 1'
#
loop_
_entity.id
_entity.type
_entity.pdbx_description
1 polymer ?
#
loop_
_entity_poly.entity_id
_entity_poly.type
_entity_poly.pdbx_seq_one_letter_code
_entity_poly.pdbx_strand_id
1 'polypeptide(L)' 'MKHHLGMLLQIIALGGLPTIVVFQLFFGFRLIVMPVSLTIGVIVFWLGTSLRESN' A
#
# COMPACT_ATOMS: atom_id res chain seq x y z
N MET A 1 1.25 20.75 -5.16
CA MET A 1 1.94 19.92 -4.13
C MET A 1 1.19 18.65 -3.77
N LYS A 2 -0.15 18.69 -3.61
CA LYS A 2 -0.98 17.51 -3.29
C LYS A 2 -0.87 16.38 -4.33
N HIS A 3 -0.73 16.71 -5.62
CA HIS A 3 -0.51 15.74 -6.69
C HIS A 3 0.79 14.94 -6.57
N HIS A 4 1.93 15.60 -6.25
CA HIS A 4 3.21 14.92 -6.01
C HIS A 4 3.15 14.04 -4.75
N LEU A 5 2.38 14.46 -3.74
CA LEU A 5 2.12 13.70 -2.52
C LEU A 5 1.30 12.43 -2.83
N GLY A 6 0.24 12.53 -3.63
CA GLY A 6 -0.53 11.39 -4.10
C GLY A 6 0.29 10.42 -4.95
N MET A 7 1.17 10.94 -5.81
CA MET A 7 2.09 10.14 -6.62
C MET A 7 3.11 9.38 -5.74
N LEU A 8 3.69 10.03 -4.74
CA LEU A 8 4.60 9.37 -3.78
C LEU A 8 3.89 8.27 -2.99
N LEU A 9 2.66 8.51 -2.53
CA LEU A 9 1.86 7.47 -1.86
C LEU A 9 1.58 6.28 -2.78
N GLN A 10 1.30 6.51 -4.06
CA GLN A 10 1.09 5.43 -5.03
C GLN A 10 2.38 4.63 -5.29
N ILE A 11 3.54 5.28 -5.37
CA ILE A 11 4.84 4.62 -5.52
C ILE A 11 5.14 3.75 -4.29
N ILE A 12 4.91 4.30 -3.09
CA ILE A 12 5.11 3.57 -1.82
C ILE A 12 4.13 2.40 -1.73
N ALA A 13 2.87 2.55 -2.17
CA ALA A 13 1.90 1.47 -2.18
C ALA A 13 2.31 0.36 -3.17
N LEU A 14 2.68 0.72 -4.40
CA LEU A 14 3.09 -0.24 -5.44
C LEU A 14 4.39 -0.96 -5.13
N GLY A 15 5.36 -0.30 -4.49
CA GLY A 15 6.62 -0.92 -4.07
C GLY A 15 6.51 -1.64 -2.72
N GLY A 16 5.82 -1.04 -1.75
CA GLY A 16 5.72 -1.55 -0.38
C GLY A 16 4.82 -2.76 -0.22
N LEU A 17 3.71 -2.83 -0.98
CA LEU A 17 2.81 -4.00 -0.97
C LEU A 17 3.54 -5.32 -1.31
N PRO A 18 4.23 -5.45 -2.47
CA PRO A 18 4.92 -6.68 -2.80
C PRO A 18 6.07 -6.98 -1.82
N THR A 19 6.77 -5.97 -1.30
CA THR A 19 7.78 -6.18 -0.25
C THR A 19 7.18 -6.77 1.02
N ILE A 20 6.04 -6.26 1.49
CA ILE A 20 5.33 -6.79 2.66
C ILE A 20 4.85 -8.22 2.40
N VAL A 21 4.30 -8.50 1.22
CA VAL A 21 3.84 -9.84 0.85
C VAL A 21 5.01 -10.84 0.82
N VAL A 22 6.13 -10.46 0.21
CA VAL A 22 7.34 -11.31 0.20
C VAL A 22 7.85 -11.54 1.62
N PHE A 23 7.94 -10.49 2.44
CA PHE A 23 8.33 -10.61 3.84
C PHE A 23 7.40 -11.55 4.63
N GLN A 24 6.09 -11.48 4.38
CA GLN A 24 5.11 -12.37 5.00
C GLN A 24 5.32 -13.85 4.61
N LEU A 25 5.66 -14.12 3.34
CA LEU A 25 5.94 -15.48 2.86
C LEU A 25 7.21 -16.08 3.48
N PHE A 26 8.26 -15.27 3.69
CA PHE A 26 9.52 -15.74 4.27
C PHE A 26 9.46 -16.01 5.78
N PHE A 27 8.65 -15.26 6.53
CA PHE A 27 8.60 -15.36 7.99
C PHE A 27 7.47 -16.26 8.54
N GLY A 28 6.67 -16.88 7.66
CA GLY A 28 5.63 -17.83 8.08
C GLY A 28 4.55 -17.22 8.97
N PHE A 29 4.18 -15.96 8.72
CA PHE A 29 3.14 -15.28 9.49
C PHE A 29 1.79 -16.00 9.39
N ARG A 30 0.95 -15.87 10.43
CA ARG A 30 -0.43 -16.38 10.44
C ARG A 30 -1.16 -15.90 9.17
N LEU A 31 -1.91 -16.80 8.52
CA LEU A 31 -2.72 -16.54 7.31
C LEU A 31 -3.59 -15.28 7.40
N ILE A 32 -4.00 -14.88 8.61
CA ILE A 32 -4.83 -13.69 8.85
C ILE A 32 -4.09 -12.36 8.66
N VAL A 33 -2.76 -12.35 8.73
CA VAL A 33 -1.95 -11.13 8.55
C VAL A 33 -1.90 -10.73 7.07
N MET A 34 -2.09 -11.69 6.16
CA MET A 34 -2.08 -11.50 4.71
C MET A 34 -3.28 -10.66 4.19
N PRO A 35 -4.55 -10.93 4.54
CA PRO A 35 -5.66 -10.07 4.15
C PRO A 35 -5.64 -8.72 4.86
N VAL A 36 -5.09 -8.64 6.08
CA VAL A 36 -4.96 -7.37 6.80
C VAL A 36 -3.93 -6.46 6.14
N SER A 37 -2.76 -6.95 5.75
CA SER A 37 -1.74 -6.17 5.03
C SER A 37 -2.23 -5.71 3.66
N LEU A 38 -2.94 -6.58 2.92
CA LEU A 38 -3.60 -6.22 1.67
C LEU A 38 -4.63 -5.11 1.86
N THR A 39 -5.49 -5.22 2.87
CA THR A 39 -6.53 -4.21 3.16
C THR A 39 -5.90 -2.85 3.50
N ILE A 40 -4.84 -2.84 4.32
CA ILE A 40 -4.08 -1.63 4.63
C ILE A 40 -3.48 -1.04 3.35
N GLY A 41 -2.88 -1.86 2.48
CA GLY A 41 -2.32 -1.39 1.22
C GLY A 41 -3.36 -0.81 0.26
N VAL A 42 -4.56 -1.40 0.19
CA VAL A 42 -5.69 -0.87 -0.59
C VAL A 42 -6.13 0.49 -0.05
N ILE A 43 -6.21 0.67 1.27
CA ILE A 43 -6.56 1.96 1.90
C ILE A 43 -5.51 3.02 1.59
N VAL A 44 -4.22 2.69 1.73
CA VAL A 44 -3.11 3.60 1.40
C VAL A 44 -3.12 3.98 -0.07
N PHE A 45 -3.38 3.01 -0.96
CA PHE A 45 -3.50 3.25 -2.40
C PHE A 45 -4.70 4.14 -2.73
N TRP A 46 -5.85 3.92 -2.07
CA TRP A 46 -7.05 4.73 -2.25
C TRP A 46 -6.82 6.17 -1.78
N LEU A 47 -6.19 6.37 -0.62
CA LEU A 47 -5.81 7.70 -0.12
C LEU A 47 -4.84 8.40 -1.08
N GLY A 48 -3.81 7.69 -1.57
CA GLY A 48 -2.88 8.24 -2.55
C GLY A 48 -3.56 8.68 -3.85
N THR A 49 -4.51 7.88 -4.32
CA THR A 49 -5.31 8.19 -5.52
C THR A 49 -6.23 9.39 -5.28
N SER A 50 -6.95 9.40 -4.16
CA SER A 50 -7.86 10.49 -3.80
C SER A 50 -7.12 11.82 -3.61
N LEU A 51 -5.92 11.82 -3.00
CA LEU A 51 -5.06 13.01 -2.90
C LEU A 51 -4.51 13.48 -4.26
N ARG A 52 -4.31 12.56 -5.21
CA ARG A 52 -3.84 12.88 -6.57
C ARG A 52 -4.93 13.53 -7.41
N GLU A 53 -6.18 13.09 -7.20
CA GLU A 53 -7.36 13.40 -8.02
C GLU A 53 -8.20 14.56 -7.44
N SER A 54 -8.11 14.83 -6.14
CA SER A 54 -8.74 15.97 -5.46
C SER A 54 -8.15 17.35 -5.84
N ASN A 55 -7.45 17.46 -6.97
CA ASN A 55 -6.81 18.70 -7.41
C ASN A 55 -7.04 18.97 -8.89
#